data_AF-A0A8K0E9I1-F1
#
_entry.id   AF-A0A8K0E9I1-F1
#
_cell.length_a   1.000
_cell.length_b   1.000
_cell.length_c   1.000
_cell.angle_alpha   90.00
_cell.angle_beta   90.00
_cell.angle_gamma   90.00
#
_symmetry.space_group_name_H-M   'P 1'
#
loop_
_entity.id
_entity.type
_entity.pdbx_description
1 polymer ?
#
loop_
_entity_poly.entity_id
_entity_poly.type
_entity_poly.pdbx_seq_one_letter_code
_entity_poly.pdbx_strand_id
1 'polypeptide(L)'
;MQQSDSWEPLSKQGWESCAESSIIPTLPEQSKGFIQVFLDGGLNQQRMGICDAVAVAKILNATLVIPYLEVNPVWKDTSSFMDIFDVDHFINMLKDDVNIVKELPLEYSWSTRDYYASAIRSTRIKTAPVHASANWYLENVLPVIESYGIAAIAPFSHRLAFDNLPMDIQRLRCKVNFQALVFVPHIRALGDALISRLQYPSGRSTNYLQEITDSNDKQRAGRFVVLHLRFDKDMAAHSACDFGGGKAEKMALAKYRQVLWQGRVLNSQFTDEELRNQGRCPLTPEEIGLLLAALGFDNNTRLYLASHKVYGGEARISTLRKLFPLMEDKKSLASSEERAQIKGKASLLAAVDYYVGMHSDIFISASPGNMHNALVGHRTFKNLKTIRPNMALLGQLFLNKSLTWSEFEQSVVEGHKNRQGQIRLRKHKQSIYTYPAPECMCHA
;
A
#
# COMPACT_ATOMS: atom_id res chain seq x y z
N MET A 1 -14.43 25.52 21.30
CA MET A 1 -13.15 25.36 20.58
C MET A 1 -13.46 25.40 19.09
N GLN A 2 -12.85 26.31 18.33
CA GLN A 2 -12.95 26.26 16.86
C GLN A 2 -12.32 24.95 16.39
N GLN A 3 -13.15 24.05 15.83
CA GLN A 3 -12.70 22.85 15.15
C GLN A 3 -11.87 23.35 13.95
N SER A 4 -10.56 23.10 13.94
CA SER A 4 -9.73 23.37 12.75
C SER A 4 -10.39 22.67 11.56
N ASP A 5 -10.57 23.35 10.44
CA ASP A 5 -11.25 22.78 9.28
C ASP A 5 -10.53 21.48 8.87
N SER A 6 -11.25 20.35 8.95
CA SER A 6 -10.73 19.02 8.64
C SER A 6 -10.18 18.91 7.22
N TRP A 7 -10.49 19.87 6.35
CA TRP A 7 -10.02 19.97 4.98
C TRP A 7 -8.82 20.92 4.77
N GLU A 8 -8.30 21.57 5.80
CA GLU A 8 -7.10 22.40 5.67
C GLU A 8 -5.91 21.56 5.16
N PRO A 9 -5.21 22.03 4.11
CA PRO A 9 -3.96 21.42 3.67
C PRO A 9 -2.91 21.37 4.79
N LEU A 10 -1.98 20.43 4.69
CA LEU A 10 -0.83 20.40 5.59
C LEU A 10 0.03 21.66 5.38
N SER A 11 0.48 22.27 6.47
CA SER A 11 1.50 23.30 6.42
C SER A 11 2.79 22.77 5.79
N LYS A 12 3.64 23.65 5.25
CA LYS A 12 4.99 23.26 4.85
C LYS A 12 5.76 22.81 6.09
N GLN A 13 6.29 21.59 6.06
CA GLN A 13 6.88 20.94 7.23
C GLN A 13 8.42 21.00 7.24
N GLY A 14 9.04 21.78 6.35
CA GLY A 14 10.50 21.91 6.24
C GLY A 14 11.20 20.69 5.62
N TRP A 15 10.45 19.88 4.87
CA TRP A 15 10.97 18.74 4.12
C TRP A 15 10.36 18.70 2.71
N GLU A 16 11.17 18.28 1.75
CA GLU A 16 10.76 18.04 0.37
C GLU A 16 11.42 16.78 -0.18
N SER A 17 10.97 16.34 -1.36
CA SER A 17 11.67 15.29 -2.09
C SER A 17 13.09 15.77 -2.40
N CYS A 18 14.11 14.99 -2.04
CA CYS A 18 15.48 15.34 -2.39
C CYS A 18 15.61 15.56 -3.90
N ALA A 19 16.29 16.65 -4.28
CA ALA A 19 16.69 16.86 -5.66
C ALA A 19 17.48 15.64 -6.16
N GLU A 20 17.31 15.28 -7.43
CA GLU A 20 18.15 14.25 -8.02
C GLU A 20 19.61 14.68 -7.92
N SER A 21 20.44 13.77 -7.41
CA SER A 21 21.88 14.00 -7.31
C SER A 21 22.43 14.28 -8.70
N SER A 22 23.14 15.40 -8.86
CA SER A 22 23.89 15.72 -10.08
C SER A 22 25.07 14.76 -10.34
N ILE A 23 25.42 13.93 -9.34
CA ILE A 23 26.32 12.80 -9.52
C ILE A 23 25.50 11.63 -10.07
N ILE A 24 25.61 11.42 -11.38
CA ILE A 24 25.06 10.25 -12.08
C ILE A 24 25.85 9.03 -11.60
N PRO A 25 25.22 8.02 -10.99
CA PRO A 25 25.91 6.78 -10.68
C PRO A 25 26.42 6.17 -11.98
N THR A 26 27.72 5.93 -12.09
CA THR A 26 28.25 5.20 -13.24
C THR A 26 27.98 3.73 -13.02
N LEU A 27 27.21 3.12 -13.92
CA LEU A 27 27.10 1.66 -13.97
C LEU A 27 28.47 1.06 -14.30
N PRO A 28 28.90 0.00 -13.61
CA PRO A 28 30.08 -0.75 -14.02
C PRO A 28 29.91 -1.27 -15.45
N GLU A 29 30.98 -1.24 -16.25
CA GLU A 29 30.95 -1.66 -17.66
C GLU A 29 30.48 -3.11 -17.85
N GLN A 30 30.69 -3.97 -16.85
CA GLN A 30 30.25 -5.37 -16.87
C GLN A 30 29.49 -5.73 -15.59
N SER A 31 28.32 -6.35 -15.78
CA SER A 31 27.55 -6.96 -14.71
C SER A 31 28.15 -8.30 -14.31
N LYS A 32 28.08 -8.65 -13.02
CA LYS A 32 28.59 -9.93 -12.51
C LYS A 32 27.73 -11.14 -12.88
N GLY A 33 26.51 -10.93 -13.37
CA GLY A 33 25.56 -11.97 -13.75
C GLY A 33 24.12 -11.54 -13.48
N PHE A 34 23.20 -12.49 -13.41
CA PHE A 34 21.76 -12.23 -13.29
C PHE A 34 21.21 -12.57 -11.91
N ILE A 35 20.26 -11.78 -11.44
CA ILE A 35 19.48 -12.08 -10.25
C ILE A 35 17.99 -12.14 -10.58
N GLN A 36 17.34 -13.21 -10.12
CA GLN A 36 15.90 -13.40 -10.14
C GLN A 36 15.36 -13.37 -8.71
N VAL A 37 14.21 -12.73 -8.53
CA VAL A 37 13.48 -12.74 -7.25
C VAL A 37 12.05 -13.20 -7.46
N PHE A 38 11.54 -13.98 -6.51
CA PHE A 38 10.18 -14.51 -6.53
C PHE A 38 9.41 -13.93 -5.34
N LEU A 39 8.58 -12.93 -5.62
CA LEU A 39 7.94 -12.06 -4.64
C LEU A 39 6.59 -12.63 -4.19
N ASP A 40 6.49 -12.97 -2.91
CA ASP A 40 5.24 -13.39 -2.27
C ASP A 40 4.51 -12.26 -1.53
N GLY A 41 3.24 -12.50 -1.19
CA GLY A 41 2.38 -11.52 -0.53
C GLY A 41 1.41 -10.82 -1.48
N GLY A 42 0.77 -9.75 -1.01
CA GLY A 42 -0.12 -8.92 -1.83
C GLY A 42 0.63 -7.78 -2.51
N LEU A 43 -0.05 -7.06 -3.42
CA LEU A 43 0.51 -5.95 -4.22
C LEU A 43 1.45 -5.03 -3.41
N ASN A 44 1.03 -4.53 -2.26
CA ASN A 44 1.81 -3.57 -1.49
C ASN A 44 3.04 -4.19 -0.78
N GLN A 45 3.03 -5.50 -0.50
CA GLN A 45 4.24 -6.22 -0.04
C GLN A 45 5.19 -6.47 -1.19
N GLN A 46 4.66 -6.89 -2.34
CA GLN A 46 5.42 -7.07 -3.57
C GLN A 46 6.08 -5.75 -3.99
N ARG A 47 5.39 -4.61 -3.88
CA ARG A 47 5.95 -3.26 -4.11
C ARG A 47 7.22 -3.02 -3.29
N MET A 48 7.18 -3.33 -1.99
CA MET A 48 8.36 -3.19 -1.13
C MET A 48 9.48 -4.19 -1.50
N GLY A 49 9.11 -5.42 -1.85
CA GLY A 49 10.07 -6.44 -2.29
C GLY A 49 10.75 -6.07 -3.61
N ILE A 50 10.05 -5.40 -4.54
CA ILE A 50 10.66 -4.89 -5.77
C ILE A 50 11.75 -3.85 -5.43
N CYS A 51 11.44 -2.90 -4.54
CA CYS A 51 12.41 -1.91 -4.08
C CYS A 51 13.66 -2.56 -3.45
N ASP A 52 13.47 -3.59 -2.63
CA ASP A 52 14.56 -4.36 -2.05
C ASP A 52 15.35 -5.14 -3.11
N ALA A 53 14.69 -5.69 -4.14
CA ALA A 53 15.34 -6.43 -5.21
C ALA A 53 16.25 -5.56 -6.09
N VAL A 54 15.81 -4.34 -6.42
CA VAL A 54 16.64 -3.35 -7.13
C VAL A 54 17.87 -3.00 -6.30
N ALA A 55 17.69 -2.76 -4.99
CA ALA A 55 18.81 -2.48 -4.09
C ALA A 55 19.79 -3.64 -3.97
N VAL A 56 19.29 -4.88 -3.86
CA VAL A 56 20.14 -6.07 -3.83
C VAL A 56 20.91 -6.25 -5.13
N ALA A 57 20.27 -6.03 -6.29
CA ALA A 57 20.94 -6.08 -7.59
C ALA A 57 22.08 -5.04 -7.66
N LYS A 58 21.86 -3.82 -7.15
CA LYS A 58 22.90 -2.78 -7.04
C LYS A 58 24.05 -3.20 -6.12
N ILE A 59 23.75 -3.73 -4.93
CA ILE A 59 24.75 -4.20 -3.96
C ILE A 59 25.64 -5.29 -4.58
N LEU A 60 25.05 -6.18 -5.38
CA LEU A 60 25.75 -7.31 -6.01
C LEU A 60 26.43 -6.96 -7.34
N ASN A 61 26.23 -5.75 -7.88
CA ASN A 61 26.55 -5.41 -9.27
C ASN A 61 25.97 -6.41 -10.29
N ALA A 62 24.75 -6.86 -10.06
CA ALA A 62 24.05 -7.85 -10.88
C ALA A 62 22.95 -7.21 -11.74
N THR A 63 22.64 -7.83 -12.87
CA THR A 63 21.52 -7.47 -13.73
C THR A 63 20.24 -8.08 -13.15
N LEU A 64 19.27 -7.24 -12.83
CA LEU A 64 17.97 -7.67 -12.32
C LEU A 64 17.08 -8.13 -13.48
N VAL A 65 16.59 -9.35 -13.40
CA VAL A 65 15.47 -9.80 -14.24
C VAL A 65 14.18 -9.28 -13.61
N ILE A 66 13.23 -8.80 -14.42
CA ILE A 66 11.94 -8.30 -13.91
C ILE A 66 11.35 -9.26 -12.86
N PRO A 67 11.05 -8.77 -11.63
CA PRO A 67 10.62 -9.62 -10.53
C PRO A 67 9.39 -10.48 -10.87
N TYR A 68 9.46 -11.76 -10.49
CA TYR A 68 8.32 -12.67 -10.63
C TYR A 68 7.35 -12.50 -9.45
N LEU A 69 6.07 -12.31 -9.72
CA LEU A 69 5.03 -12.16 -8.70
C LEU A 69 4.35 -13.51 -8.44
N GLU A 70 4.52 -14.05 -7.23
CA GLU A 70 3.89 -15.31 -6.83
C GLU A 70 2.37 -15.14 -6.60
N VAL A 71 1.62 -16.18 -6.96
CA VAL A 71 0.17 -16.21 -6.76
C VAL A 71 -0.13 -16.32 -5.27
N ASN A 72 -0.81 -15.30 -4.74
CA ASN A 72 -1.20 -15.29 -3.35
C ASN A 72 -2.37 -16.26 -3.07
N PRO A 73 -2.34 -17.10 -2.02
CA PRO A 73 -3.39 -18.07 -1.73
C PRO A 73 -4.76 -17.46 -1.36
N VAL A 74 -4.77 -16.21 -0.87
CA VAL A 74 -5.99 -15.49 -0.49
C VAL A 74 -6.66 -14.87 -1.70
N TRP A 75 -5.92 -14.08 -2.48
CA TRP A 75 -6.47 -13.32 -3.59
C TRP A 75 -6.46 -14.06 -4.93
N LYS A 76 -5.65 -15.13 -5.05
CA LYS A 76 -5.51 -16.00 -6.22
C LYS A 76 -5.31 -15.22 -7.53
N ASP A 77 -4.60 -14.11 -7.43
CA ASP A 77 -4.29 -13.24 -8.56
C ASP A 77 -3.03 -13.74 -9.28
N THR A 78 -3.13 -13.87 -10.61
CA THR A 78 -2.05 -14.35 -11.49
C THR A 78 -1.41 -13.23 -12.33
N SER A 79 -1.71 -11.96 -12.02
CA SER A 79 -1.17 -10.80 -12.73
C SER A 79 0.35 -10.75 -12.56
N SER A 80 1.03 -10.55 -13.68
CA SER A 80 2.48 -10.37 -13.73
C SER A 80 2.89 -8.97 -13.29
N PHE A 81 4.20 -8.73 -13.18
CA PHE A 81 4.73 -7.37 -12.98
C PHE A 81 4.22 -6.40 -14.07
N MET A 82 4.22 -6.82 -15.33
CA MET A 82 3.87 -6.00 -16.48
C MET A 82 2.35 -5.77 -16.62
N ASP A 83 1.52 -6.60 -15.99
CA ASP A 83 0.09 -6.35 -15.88
C ASP A 83 -0.22 -5.17 -14.92
N ILE A 84 0.70 -4.86 -14.00
CA ILE A 84 0.47 -3.92 -12.89
C ILE A 84 1.28 -2.64 -13.06
N PHE A 85 2.56 -2.77 -13.39
CA PHE A 85 3.51 -1.67 -13.46
C PHE A 85 3.97 -1.39 -14.89
N ASP A 86 4.18 -0.12 -15.18
CA ASP A 86 4.75 0.35 -16.44
C ASP A 86 6.23 -0.03 -16.52
N VAL A 87 6.52 -1.15 -17.19
CA VAL A 87 7.86 -1.75 -17.22
C VAL A 87 8.88 -0.89 -17.97
N ASP A 88 8.45 -0.19 -19.01
CA ASP A 88 9.34 0.67 -19.80
C ASP A 88 9.72 1.91 -19.01
N HIS A 89 8.76 2.52 -18.32
CA HIS A 89 9.03 3.60 -17.36
C HIS A 89 9.98 3.13 -16.24
N PHE A 90 9.72 1.94 -15.67
CA PHE A 90 10.54 1.37 -14.60
C PHE A 90 12.01 1.18 -15.01
N ILE A 91 12.25 0.57 -16.19
CA ILE A 91 13.61 0.37 -16.72
C ILE A 91 14.27 1.71 -17.04
N ASN A 92 13.57 2.62 -17.74
CA ASN A 92 14.14 3.90 -18.14
C ASN A 92 14.49 4.79 -16.92
N MET A 93 13.66 4.79 -15.87
CA MET A 93 13.94 5.55 -14.65
C MET A 93 15.16 5.05 -13.88
N LEU A 94 15.53 3.78 -14.02
CA LEU A 94 16.60 3.12 -13.26
C LEU A 94 17.82 2.78 -14.12
N LYS A 95 17.84 3.18 -15.39
CA LYS A 95 18.87 2.80 -16.38
C LYS A 95 20.29 3.18 -15.98
N ASP A 96 20.47 4.23 -15.17
CA ASP A 96 21.77 4.70 -14.69
C ASP A 96 22.09 4.12 -13.29
N ASP A 97 21.12 3.50 -12.63
CA ASP A 97 21.26 2.95 -11.29
C ASP A 97 21.58 1.46 -11.33
N VAL A 98 20.82 0.66 -12.08
CA VAL A 98 21.01 -0.80 -12.18
C VAL A 98 20.53 -1.32 -13.54
N ASN A 99 21.24 -2.31 -14.08
CA ASN A 99 20.81 -3.00 -15.31
C ASN A 99 19.58 -3.86 -15.03
N ILE A 100 18.53 -3.69 -15.84
CA ILE A 100 17.27 -4.45 -15.71
C ILE A 100 16.88 -5.01 -17.08
N VAL A 101 16.54 -6.29 -17.11
CA VAL A 101 16.08 -6.99 -18.33
C VAL A 101 14.68 -7.55 -18.12
N LYS A 102 13.86 -7.50 -19.16
CA LYS A 102 12.48 -8.02 -19.14
C LYS A 102 12.42 -9.54 -19.02
N GLU A 103 13.34 -10.21 -19.70
CA GLU A 103 13.41 -11.66 -19.80
C GLU A 103 14.83 -12.15 -19.59
N LEU A 104 14.96 -13.43 -19.29
CA LEU A 104 16.26 -14.08 -19.15
C LEU A 104 16.95 -14.20 -20.52
N PRO A 105 18.29 -14.06 -20.59
CA PRO A 105 19.06 -14.49 -21.74
C PRO A 105 18.82 -15.97 -22.07
N LEU A 106 18.95 -16.33 -23.34
CA LEU A 106 18.67 -17.68 -23.85
C LEU A 106 19.44 -18.78 -23.11
N GLU A 107 20.69 -18.51 -22.75
CA GLU A 107 21.56 -19.42 -21.98
C GLU A 107 21.02 -19.76 -20.56
N TYR A 108 20.15 -18.91 -20.00
CA TYR A 108 19.49 -19.12 -18.70
C TYR A 108 18.00 -19.44 -18.84
N SER A 109 17.49 -19.72 -20.04
CA SER A 109 16.06 -20.04 -20.27
C SER A 109 15.53 -21.21 -19.43
N TRP A 110 16.42 -22.08 -18.94
CA TRP A 110 16.09 -23.16 -18.00
C TRP A 110 15.73 -22.66 -16.58
N SER A 111 16.09 -21.43 -16.21
CA SER A 111 15.96 -20.86 -14.86
C SER A 111 14.54 -20.34 -14.57
N THR A 112 13.55 -21.21 -14.75
CA THR A 112 12.12 -20.88 -14.63
C THR A 112 11.58 -21.11 -13.22
N ARG A 113 10.39 -20.59 -12.95
CA ARG A 113 9.67 -20.87 -11.71
C ARG A 113 9.44 -22.36 -11.47
N ASP A 114 9.15 -23.11 -12.52
CA ASP A 114 8.88 -24.56 -12.46
C ASP A 114 10.16 -25.37 -12.22
N TYR A 115 11.27 -24.94 -12.83
CA TYR A 115 12.58 -25.52 -12.56
C TYR A 115 12.92 -25.48 -11.06
N TYR A 116 12.63 -24.36 -10.41
CA TYR A 116 12.81 -24.18 -8.96
C TYR A 116 11.72 -24.81 -8.09
N ALA A 117 10.54 -25.11 -8.64
CA ALA A 117 9.47 -25.82 -7.95
C ALA A 117 9.79 -27.31 -7.77
N SER A 118 10.44 -27.90 -8.79
CA SER A 118 10.62 -29.35 -8.92
C SER A 118 11.67 -29.95 -7.97
N ALA A 119 12.72 -29.20 -7.62
CA ALA A 119 13.81 -29.71 -6.79
C ALA A 119 14.60 -28.59 -6.11
N ILE A 120 15.47 -28.97 -5.18
CA ILE A 120 16.49 -28.08 -4.61
C ILE A 120 17.58 -27.88 -5.67
N ARG A 121 17.90 -26.61 -5.96
CA ARG A 121 18.88 -26.22 -6.99
C ARG A 121 19.96 -25.37 -6.36
N SER A 122 21.22 -25.56 -6.76
CA SER A 122 22.36 -24.77 -6.27
C SER A 122 22.21 -23.27 -6.57
N THR A 123 21.51 -22.93 -7.66
CA THR A 123 21.21 -21.54 -8.03
C THR A 123 20.02 -20.94 -7.27
N ARG A 124 19.31 -21.73 -6.44
CA ARG A 124 18.17 -21.27 -5.65
C ARG A 124 18.56 -20.98 -4.21
N ILE A 125 18.32 -19.75 -3.80
CA ILE A 125 18.57 -19.26 -2.45
C ILE A 125 17.24 -19.15 -1.71
N LYS A 126 17.02 -20.05 -0.76
CA LYS A 126 15.80 -20.10 0.09
C LYS A 126 16.06 -19.59 1.52
N THR A 127 17.31 -19.47 1.91
CA THR A 127 17.76 -19.24 3.29
C THR A 127 17.99 -17.77 3.64
N ALA A 128 17.69 -16.84 2.72
CA ALA A 128 17.81 -15.40 2.97
C ALA A 128 17.08 -15.00 4.26
N PRO A 129 17.78 -14.52 5.30
CA PRO A 129 17.15 -14.07 6.53
C PRO A 129 16.13 -12.96 6.27
N VAL A 130 15.13 -12.85 7.15
CA VAL A 130 14.29 -11.65 7.18
C VAL A 130 15.18 -10.49 7.61
N HIS A 131 15.15 -9.38 6.87
CA HIS A 131 16.02 -8.23 7.07
C HIS A 131 17.52 -8.57 7.01
N ALA A 132 17.94 -9.36 6.03
CA ALA A 132 19.36 -9.66 5.81
C ALA A 132 20.17 -8.38 5.53
N SER A 133 21.41 -8.36 6.01
CA SER A 133 22.35 -7.25 5.78
C SER A 133 22.89 -7.27 4.35
N ALA A 134 23.45 -6.15 3.88
CA ALA A 134 24.14 -6.10 2.58
C ALA A 134 25.27 -7.13 2.49
N ASN A 135 26.07 -7.29 3.56
CA ASN A 135 27.16 -8.27 3.61
C ASN A 135 26.66 -9.70 3.45
N TRP A 136 25.48 -10.04 4.00
CA TRP A 136 24.92 -11.37 3.82
C TRP A 136 24.72 -11.70 2.33
N TYR A 137 24.27 -10.73 1.52
CA TYR A 137 24.14 -10.92 0.08
C TYR A 137 25.50 -11.11 -0.61
N LEU A 138 26.50 -10.32 -0.23
CA LEU A 138 27.86 -10.45 -0.75
C LEU A 138 28.50 -11.79 -0.40
N GLU A 139 28.20 -12.36 0.77
CA GLU A 139 28.76 -13.62 1.23
C GLU A 139 28.00 -14.86 0.73
N ASN A 140 26.69 -14.74 0.46
CA ASN A 140 25.83 -15.91 0.21
C ASN A 140 25.17 -15.94 -1.17
N VAL A 141 24.99 -14.77 -1.82
CA VAL A 141 24.35 -14.67 -3.14
C VAL A 141 25.39 -14.44 -4.23
N LEU A 142 26.34 -13.53 -3.98
CA LEU A 142 27.37 -13.21 -4.95
C LEU A 142 28.17 -14.44 -5.41
N PRO A 143 28.62 -15.37 -4.53
CA PRO A 143 29.38 -16.53 -4.98
C PRO A 143 28.57 -17.48 -5.89
N VAL A 144 27.24 -17.51 -5.71
CA VAL A 144 26.34 -18.30 -6.58
C VAL A 144 26.27 -17.66 -7.97
N ILE A 145 26.14 -16.34 -8.05
CA ILE A 145 26.17 -15.61 -9.32
C ILE A 145 27.52 -15.80 -10.02
N GLU A 146 28.64 -15.68 -9.30
CA GLU A 146 29.98 -15.84 -9.87
C GLU A 146 30.26 -17.29 -10.33
N SER A 147 29.62 -18.29 -9.71
CA SER A 147 29.79 -19.70 -10.09
C SER A 147 28.88 -20.15 -11.25
N TYR A 148 27.66 -19.62 -11.34
CA TYR A 148 26.63 -20.12 -12.26
C TYR A 148 26.12 -19.08 -13.25
N GLY A 149 26.57 -17.83 -13.16
CA GLY A 149 26.07 -16.69 -13.93
C GLY A 149 24.70 -16.17 -13.48
N ILE A 150 23.96 -16.93 -12.65
CA ILE A 150 22.61 -16.58 -12.20
C ILE A 150 22.30 -17.09 -10.79
N ALA A 151 21.54 -16.30 -10.03
CA ALA A 151 20.94 -16.71 -8.75
C ALA A 151 19.46 -16.35 -8.67
N ALA A 152 18.66 -17.24 -8.06
CA ALA A 152 17.24 -17.06 -7.82
C ALA A 152 16.93 -17.06 -6.33
N ILE A 153 16.32 -15.98 -5.83
CA ILE A 153 15.93 -15.87 -4.42
C ILE A 153 14.42 -16.09 -4.29
N ALA A 154 14.03 -17.17 -3.63
CA ALA A 154 12.63 -17.59 -3.54
C ALA A 154 12.32 -18.29 -2.20
N PRO A 155 11.48 -17.70 -1.31
CA PRO A 155 10.69 -16.47 -1.50
C PRO A 155 11.43 -15.18 -1.14
N PHE A 156 11.04 -14.07 -1.78
CA PHE A 156 11.62 -12.73 -1.58
C PHE A 156 10.59 -11.74 -1.02
N SER A 157 10.47 -11.67 0.30
CA SER A 157 9.65 -10.68 1.01
C SER A 157 10.34 -10.29 2.31
N HIS A 158 10.49 -8.98 2.52
CA HIS A 158 11.23 -8.39 3.65
C HIS A 158 12.67 -8.94 3.80
N ARG A 159 13.37 -9.17 2.69
CA ARG A 159 14.70 -9.83 2.70
C ARG A 159 15.87 -8.87 2.83
N LEU A 160 15.66 -7.55 2.79
CA LEU A 160 16.72 -6.57 3.01
C LEU A 160 16.47 -5.78 4.30
N ALA A 161 17.54 -5.51 5.05
CA ALA A 161 17.47 -4.69 6.27
C ALA A 161 16.98 -3.26 5.97
N PHE A 162 16.32 -2.64 6.95
CA PHE A 162 15.96 -1.21 6.87
C PHE A 162 17.07 -0.30 7.37
N ASP A 163 17.94 -0.80 8.24
CA ASP A 163 18.99 -0.04 8.90
C ASP A 163 20.38 -0.45 8.38
N ASN A 164 21.37 0.40 8.62
CA ASN A 164 22.79 0.15 8.30
C ASN A 164 23.06 -0.13 6.81
N LEU A 165 22.22 0.40 5.92
CA LEU A 165 22.50 0.44 4.48
C LEU A 165 23.14 1.78 4.09
N PRO A 166 24.07 1.78 3.13
CA PRO A 166 24.61 3.00 2.54
C PRO A 166 23.51 3.95 2.05
N MET A 167 23.77 5.26 2.12
CA MET A 167 22.75 6.28 1.87
C MET A 167 22.29 6.31 0.41
N ASP A 168 23.20 6.04 -0.53
CA ASP A 168 22.91 5.87 -1.95
C ASP A 168 21.95 4.70 -2.20
N ILE A 169 22.13 3.56 -1.52
CA ILE A 169 21.23 2.40 -1.62
C ILE A 169 19.84 2.74 -1.09
N GLN A 170 19.74 3.45 0.02
CA GLN A 170 18.45 3.87 0.57
C GLN A 170 17.75 4.87 -0.37
N ARG A 171 18.49 5.84 -0.91
CA ARG A 171 17.95 6.79 -1.92
C ARG A 171 17.46 6.06 -3.17
N LEU A 172 18.18 5.04 -3.64
CA LEU A 172 17.73 4.18 -4.73
C LEU A 172 16.41 3.49 -4.38
N ARG A 173 16.26 2.90 -3.19
CA ARG A 173 14.98 2.30 -2.74
C ARG A 173 13.85 3.32 -2.72
N CYS A 174 14.12 4.56 -2.30
CA CYS A 174 13.16 5.66 -2.32
C CYS A 174 12.75 6.03 -3.76
N LYS A 175 13.72 6.19 -4.67
CA LYS A 175 13.50 6.45 -6.10
C LYS A 175 12.63 5.36 -6.72
N VAL A 176 12.93 4.09 -6.44
CA VAL A 176 12.13 2.96 -6.92
C VAL A 176 10.69 3.06 -6.40
N ASN A 177 10.53 3.23 -5.09
CA ASN A 177 9.21 3.20 -4.46
C ASN A 177 8.32 4.39 -4.83
N PHE A 178 8.86 5.60 -5.00
CA PHE A 178 8.06 6.81 -5.17
C PHE A 178 8.05 7.35 -6.61
N GLN A 179 8.95 6.89 -7.49
CA GLN A 179 9.11 7.44 -8.84
C GLN A 179 9.13 6.37 -9.93
N ALA A 180 9.85 5.25 -9.75
CA ALA A 180 9.96 4.22 -10.80
C ALA A 180 8.74 3.28 -10.84
N LEU A 181 8.11 2.97 -9.70
CA LEU A 181 6.93 2.10 -9.64
C LEU A 181 5.63 2.85 -9.92
N VAL A 182 5.41 3.10 -11.20
CA VAL A 182 4.18 3.69 -11.77
C VAL A 182 3.29 2.57 -12.32
N PHE A 183 1.99 2.69 -12.11
CA PHE A 183 1.03 1.73 -12.66
C PHE A 183 0.89 1.86 -14.17
N VAL A 184 0.53 0.76 -14.83
CA VAL A 184 0.25 0.72 -16.28
C VAL A 184 -0.80 1.76 -16.70
N PRO A 185 -0.74 2.26 -17.95
CA PRO A 185 -1.59 3.37 -18.41
C PRO A 185 -3.08 3.20 -18.18
N HIS A 186 -3.63 2.01 -18.36
CA HIS A 186 -5.06 1.77 -18.19
C HIS A 186 -5.54 1.88 -16.74
N ILE A 187 -4.69 1.54 -15.75
CA ILE A 187 -4.99 1.75 -14.32
C ILE A 187 -5.01 3.23 -14.01
N ARG A 188 -4.05 4.00 -14.54
CA ARG A 188 -3.97 5.45 -14.35
C ARG A 188 -5.16 6.16 -14.98
N ALA A 189 -5.48 5.86 -16.25
CA ALA A 189 -6.60 6.44 -16.96
C ALA A 189 -7.94 6.16 -16.27
N LEU A 190 -8.16 4.93 -15.79
CA LEU A 190 -9.34 4.62 -14.99
C LEU A 190 -9.34 5.40 -13.68
N GLY A 191 -8.21 5.43 -12.96
CA GLY A 191 -8.07 6.20 -11.72
C GLY A 191 -8.40 7.68 -11.91
N ASP A 192 -7.87 8.32 -12.96
CA ASP A 192 -8.15 9.71 -13.33
C ASP A 192 -9.64 9.93 -13.60
N ALA A 193 -10.30 9.02 -14.32
CA ALA A 193 -11.73 9.08 -14.57
C ALA A 193 -12.55 8.99 -13.26
N LEU A 194 -12.18 8.11 -12.33
CA LEU A 194 -12.83 8.00 -11.02
C LEU A 194 -12.65 9.29 -10.20
N ILE A 195 -11.44 9.83 -10.15
CA ILE A 195 -11.13 11.08 -9.45
C ILE A 195 -11.94 12.24 -10.03
N SER A 196 -12.01 12.36 -11.37
CA SER A 196 -12.80 13.38 -12.05
C SER A 196 -14.28 13.30 -11.66
N ARG A 197 -14.88 12.11 -11.64
CA ARG A 197 -16.29 11.92 -11.23
C ARG A 197 -16.54 12.26 -9.76
N LEU A 198 -15.57 11.97 -8.88
CA LEU A 198 -15.65 12.34 -7.47
C LEU A 198 -15.55 13.87 -7.27
N GLN A 199 -14.71 14.55 -8.06
CA GLN A 199 -14.53 16.00 -7.98
C GLN A 199 -15.65 16.78 -8.66
N TYR A 200 -16.25 16.23 -9.73
CA TYR A 200 -17.26 16.88 -10.55
C TYR A 200 -18.49 15.96 -10.72
N PRO A 201 -19.25 15.70 -9.63
CA PRO A 201 -20.41 14.83 -9.69
C PRO A 201 -21.46 15.41 -10.65
N SER A 202 -21.99 14.58 -11.54
CA SER A 202 -23.05 14.95 -12.48
C SER A 202 -24.38 15.18 -11.72
N GLY A 203 -24.53 16.40 -11.21
CA GLY A 203 -25.69 16.88 -10.44
C GLY A 203 -25.97 18.38 -10.58
N ARG A 204 -25.15 19.11 -11.37
CA ARG A 204 -25.57 20.35 -12.02
C ARG A 204 -25.54 20.09 -13.52
N SER A 205 -26.73 19.95 -14.10
CA SER A 205 -26.93 19.83 -15.53
C SER A 205 -26.18 20.94 -16.28
N THR A 206 -25.18 20.58 -17.07
CA THR A 206 -25.05 21.14 -18.42
C THR A 206 -24.75 20.01 -19.38
N ASN A 207 -25.56 19.98 -20.43
CA ASN A 207 -25.48 19.03 -21.52
C ASN A 207 -24.08 19.10 -22.15
N TYR A 208 -23.52 17.94 -22.48
CA TYR A 208 -22.16 17.73 -22.98
C TYR A 208 -21.90 18.31 -24.40
N LEU A 209 -22.70 19.28 -24.86
CA LEU A 209 -22.64 19.84 -26.22
C LEU A 209 -22.91 21.35 -26.33
N GLN A 210 -22.89 22.12 -25.24
CA GLN A 210 -23.04 23.58 -25.38
C GLN A 210 -22.38 24.35 -24.25
N GLU A 211 -21.10 24.67 -24.39
CA GLU A 211 -20.43 25.81 -23.72
C GLU A 211 -19.00 25.99 -24.30
N ILE A 212 -18.94 26.26 -25.60
CA ILE A 212 -17.84 27.08 -26.16
C ILE A 212 -18.38 28.51 -26.17
N THR A 213 -18.51 29.11 -24.99
CA THR A 213 -18.65 30.56 -24.73
C THR A 213 -19.09 30.69 -23.28
N ASP A 214 -18.12 30.84 -22.37
CA ASP A 214 -18.10 31.88 -21.34
C ASP A 214 -17.15 31.49 -20.20
N SER A 215 -15.94 32.01 -20.34
CA SER A 215 -14.97 32.16 -19.27
C SER A 215 -15.59 32.93 -18.09
N ASN A 216 -15.89 32.25 -16.97
CA ASN A 216 -15.52 32.68 -15.59
C ASN A 216 -16.21 31.96 -14.43
N ASP A 217 -17.05 30.91 -14.62
CA ASP A 217 -17.53 30.12 -13.47
C ASP A 217 -16.66 28.87 -13.26
N LYS A 218 -15.49 29.05 -12.64
CA LYS A 218 -14.65 27.91 -12.20
C LYS A 218 -15.40 27.18 -11.08
N GLN A 219 -16.24 26.21 -11.44
CA GLN A 219 -16.80 25.28 -10.48
C GLN A 219 -15.64 24.66 -9.69
N ARG A 220 -15.55 25.00 -8.40
CA ARG A 220 -14.48 24.48 -7.54
C ARG A 220 -14.61 22.96 -7.49
N ALA A 221 -13.52 22.26 -7.78
CA ALA A 221 -13.44 20.81 -7.63
C ALA A 221 -13.93 20.40 -6.24
N GLY A 222 -14.89 19.47 -6.19
CA GLY A 222 -15.36 18.87 -4.95
C GLY A 222 -14.22 18.12 -4.26
N ARG A 223 -14.15 18.24 -2.94
CA ARG A 223 -13.20 17.49 -2.12
C ARG A 223 -13.77 16.12 -1.76
N PHE A 224 -12.90 15.12 -1.63
CA PHE A 224 -13.33 13.79 -1.22
C PHE A 224 -12.30 13.10 -0.32
N VAL A 225 -12.79 12.17 0.50
CA VAL A 225 -11.96 11.32 1.35
C VAL A 225 -11.91 9.92 0.78
N VAL A 226 -10.71 9.34 0.69
CA VAL A 226 -10.57 7.90 0.43
C VAL A 226 -10.53 7.16 1.75
N LEU A 227 -11.50 6.27 1.95
CA LEU A 227 -11.55 5.34 3.06
C LEU A 227 -11.07 3.96 2.61
N HIS A 228 -9.88 3.56 3.05
CA HIS A 228 -9.43 2.18 2.93
C HIS A 228 -9.94 1.35 4.11
N LEU A 229 -11.03 0.62 3.89
CA LEU A 229 -11.75 -0.05 4.98
C LEU A 229 -11.01 -1.29 5.50
N ARG A 230 -10.32 -2.04 4.63
CA ARG A 230 -9.58 -3.29 4.94
C ARG A 230 -10.29 -4.21 5.95
N PHE A 231 -11.61 -4.32 5.84
CA PHE A 231 -12.43 -5.19 6.67
C PHE A 231 -12.86 -6.43 5.89
N ASP A 232 -11.89 -7.09 5.26
CA ASP A 232 -12.09 -8.31 4.49
C ASP A 232 -12.04 -9.55 5.39
N LYS A 233 -12.56 -10.68 4.90
CA LYS A 233 -12.62 -11.92 5.69
C LYS A 233 -11.24 -12.40 6.16
N ASP A 234 -10.20 -12.22 5.35
CA ASP A 234 -8.83 -12.57 5.73
C ASP A 234 -8.28 -11.66 6.82
N MET A 235 -8.54 -10.35 6.74
CA MET A 235 -8.14 -9.42 7.80
C MET A 235 -8.91 -9.70 9.10
N ALA A 236 -10.23 -9.87 9.04
CA ALA A 236 -11.06 -10.19 10.19
C ALA A 236 -10.64 -11.53 10.85
N ALA A 237 -10.28 -12.52 10.04
CA ALA A 237 -9.78 -13.79 10.58
C ALA A 237 -8.40 -13.64 11.20
N HIS A 238 -7.46 -12.96 10.53
CA HIS A 238 -6.08 -12.79 10.97
C HIS A 238 -5.96 -11.90 12.22
N SER A 239 -6.82 -10.90 12.39
CA SER A 239 -6.80 -10.03 13.57
C SER A 239 -7.17 -10.77 14.85
N ALA A 240 -7.94 -11.87 14.75
CA ALA A 240 -8.48 -12.67 15.85
C ALA A 240 -9.44 -11.93 16.80
N CYS A 241 -9.79 -10.68 16.50
CA CYS A 241 -10.73 -9.88 17.28
C CYS A 241 -12.18 -10.37 17.18
N ASP A 242 -12.99 -9.93 18.14
CA ASP A 242 -14.43 -10.08 18.17
C ASP A 242 -15.10 -8.87 17.50
N PHE A 243 -15.97 -9.16 16.54
CA PHE A 243 -16.73 -8.15 15.80
C PHE A 243 -18.23 -8.21 16.12
N GLY A 244 -18.63 -8.97 17.15
CA GLY A 244 -20.00 -9.01 17.65
C GLY A 244 -20.92 -10.02 16.95
N GLY A 245 -20.41 -10.89 16.06
CA GLY A 245 -21.19 -11.96 15.43
C GLY A 245 -21.36 -13.23 16.28
N GLY A 246 -20.94 -13.20 17.55
CA GLY A 246 -21.13 -14.28 18.51
C GLY A 246 -20.36 -15.56 18.20
N LYS A 247 -20.83 -16.70 18.75
CA LYS A 247 -20.12 -17.99 18.67
C LYS A 247 -19.96 -18.48 17.24
N ALA A 248 -20.97 -18.27 16.39
CA ALA A 248 -20.94 -18.69 14.98
C ALA A 248 -19.83 -17.99 14.19
N GLU A 249 -19.72 -16.67 14.32
CA GLU A 249 -18.65 -15.88 13.70
C GLU A 249 -17.27 -16.31 14.20
N LYS A 250 -17.10 -16.46 15.52
CA LYS A 250 -15.83 -16.89 16.13
C LYS A 250 -15.36 -18.22 15.56
N MET A 251 -16.25 -19.20 15.44
CA MET A 251 -15.93 -20.50 14.84
C MET A 251 -15.59 -20.41 13.35
N ALA A 252 -16.35 -19.62 12.58
CA ALA A 252 -16.12 -19.45 11.16
C ALA A 252 -14.75 -18.81 10.87
N LEU A 253 -14.37 -17.78 11.62
CA LEU A 253 -13.07 -17.12 11.50
C LEU A 253 -11.94 -18.02 12.00
N ALA A 254 -12.13 -18.82 13.06
CA ALA A 254 -11.16 -19.81 13.53
C ALA A 254 -10.90 -20.89 12.47
N LYS A 255 -11.96 -21.44 11.85
CA LYS A 255 -11.83 -22.40 10.74
C LYS A 255 -11.07 -21.79 9.56
N TYR A 256 -11.37 -20.53 9.21
CA TYR A 256 -10.66 -19.84 8.15
C TYR A 256 -9.17 -19.65 8.47
N ARG A 257 -8.83 -19.33 9.73
CA ARG A 257 -7.43 -19.25 10.18
C ARG A 257 -6.69 -20.58 10.03
N GLN A 258 -7.35 -21.70 10.34
CA GLN A 258 -6.77 -23.03 10.19
C GLN A 258 -6.43 -23.34 8.75
N VAL A 259 -7.31 -22.98 7.80
CA VAL A 259 -7.09 -23.24 6.36
C VAL A 259 -5.92 -22.42 5.81
N LEU A 260 -5.84 -21.13 6.14
CA LEU A 260 -4.85 -20.24 5.52
C LEU A 260 -3.50 -20.21 6.23
N TRP A 261 -3.49 -20.24 7.57
CA TRP A 261 -2.28 -20.07 8.37
C TRP A 261 -1.97 -21.30 9.24
N GLN A 262 -2.70 -22.40 9.08
CA GLN A 262 -2.51 -23.64 9.87
C GLN A 262 -2.59 -23.38 11.38
N GLY A 263 -3.41 -22.40 11.78
CA GLY A 263 -3.56 -21.99 13.18
C GLY A 263 -2.43 -21.09 13.71
N ARG A 264 -1.42 -20.75 12.89
CA ARG A 264 -0.26 -19.93 13.28
C ARG A 264 -0.55 -18.44 13.15
N VAL A 265 -1.55 -17.96 13.89
CA VAL A 265 -1.89 -16.54 13.99
C VAL A 265 -1.59 -16.08 15.40
N LEU A 266 -0.51 -15.33 15.60
CA LEU A 266 -0.06 -14.90 16.94
C LEU A 266 -1.18 -14.19 17.73
N ASN A 267 -2.00 -13.38 17.05
CA ASN A 267 -3.09 -12.64 17.68
C ASN A 267 -4.14 -13.55 18.34
N SER A 268 -4.28 -14.81 17.93
CA SER A 268 -5.26 -15.72 18.55
C SER A 268 -4.88 -16.19 19.96
N GLN A 269 -3.73 -15.76 20.47
CA GLN A 269 -3.28 -16.00 21.84
C GLN A 269 -3.75 -14.90 22.82
N PHE A 270 -4.31 -13.81 22.32
CA PHE A 270 -4.76 -12.67 23.12
C PHE A 270 -6.29 -12.60 23.16
N THR A 271 -6.81 -11.98 24.21
CA THR A 271 -8.23 -11.63 24.33
C THR A 271 -8.59 -10.46 23.40
N ASP A 272 -9.89 -10.30 23.11
CA ASP A 272 -10.35 -9.17 22.30
C ASP A 272 -10.00 -7.82 22.95
N GLU A 273 -10.14 -7.71 24.26
CA GLU A 273 -9.81 -6.51 25.02
C GLU A 273 -8.33 -6.14 24.89
N GLU A 274 -7.42 -7.12 25.04
CA GLU A 274 -5.98 -6.90 24.84
C GLU A 274 -5.66 -6.46 23.41
N LEU A 275 -6.28 -7.10 22.40
CA LEU A 275 -6.08 -6.75 21.00
C LEU A 275 -6.57 -5.33 20.69
N ARG A 276 -7.74 -4.93 21.23
CA ARG A 276 -8.29 -3.59 21.07
C ARG A 276 -7.43 -2.54 21.76
N ASN A 277 -7.05 -2.78 23.01
CA ASN A 277 -6.19 -1.86 23.78
C ASN A 277 -4.81 -1.67 23.14
N GLN A 278 -4.30 -2.68 22.43
CA GLN A 278 -3.05 -2.58 21.66
C GLN A 278 -3.24 -2.02 20.24
N GLY A 279 -4.47 -1.71 19.83
CA GLY A 279 -4.80 -1.21 18.49
C GLY A 279 -4.56 -2.22 17.36
N ARG A 280 -4.64 -3.53 17.67
CA ARG A 280 -4.41 -4.64 16.72
C ARG A 280 -5.67 -5.03 15.95
N CYS A 281 -6.84 -4.60 16.39
CA CYS A 281 -8.10 -4.86 15.70
C CYS A 281 -8.33 -3.84 14.57
N PRO A 282 -8.73 -4.29 13.36
CA PRO A 282 -9.26 -3.36 12.37
C PRO A 282 -10.58 -2.77 12.87
N LEU A 283 -10.87 -1.52 12.49
CA LEU A 283 -12.16 -0.91 12.76
C LEU A 283 -13.22 -1.54 11.85
N THR A 284 -14.37 -1.84 12.45
CA THR A 284 -15.60 -2.19 11.72
C THR A 284 -16.14 -0.98 10.94
N PRO A 285 -17.01 -1.18 9.93
CA PRO A 285 -17.67 -0.07 9.23
C PRO A 285 -18.39 0.91 10.16
N GLU A 286 -18.97 0.42 11.26
CA GLU A 286 -19.63 1.23 12.27
C GLU A 286 -18.62 2.10 13.05
N GLU A 287 -17.54 1.50 13.54
CA GLU A 287 -16.50 2.19 14.30
C GLU A 287 -15.78 3.26 13.47
N ILE A 288 -15.45 2.98 12.20
CA ILE A 288 -14.83 3.99 11.33
C ILE A 288 -15.81 5.11 10.98
N GLY A 289 -17.11 4.82 10.89
CA GLY A 289 -18.15 5.83 10.72
C GLY A 289 -18.21 6.80 11.89
N LEU A 290 -18.15 6.28 13.13
CA LEU A 290 -18.09 7.10 14.35
C LEU A 290 -16.81 7.94 14.40
N LEU A 291 -15.66 7.37 14.02
CA LEU A 291 -14.40 8.12 13.94
C LEU A 291 -14.52 9.29 12.96
N LEU A 292 -15.03 9.06 11.76
CA LEU A 292 -15.19 10.11 10.74
C LEU A 292 -16.13 11.22 11.23
N ALA A 293 -17.27 10.86 11.81
CA ALA A 293 -18.22 11.83 12.37
C ALA A 293 -17.59 12.67 13.49
N ALA A 294 -16.84 12.05 14.42
CA ALA A 294 -16.14 12.75 15.49
C ALA A 294 -14.98 13.64 15.00
N LEU A 295 -14.46 13.39 13.79
CA LEU A 295 -13.48 14.25 13.13
C LEU A 295 -14.15 15.39 12.32
N GLY A 296 -15.46 15.55 12.41
CA GLY A 296 -16.20 16.61 11.75
C GLY A 296 -16.60 16.33 10.30
N PHE A 297 -16.48 15.09 9.82
CA PHE A 297 -17.08 14.70 8.55
C PHE A 297 -18.57 14.42 8.72
N ASP A 298 -19.38 14.83 7.76
CA ASP A 298 -20.84 14.78 7.82
C ASP A 298 -21.44 14.05 6.60
N ASN A 299 -22.77 14.07 6.50
CA ASN A 299 -23.49 13.43 5.41
C ASN A 299 -23.28 14.07 4.02
N ASN A 300 -22.67 15.26 3.96
CA ASN A 300 -22.29 15.94 2.72
C ASN A 300 -20.86 15.59 2.28
N THR A 301 -20.12 14.86 3.11
CA THR A 301 -18.77 14.41 2.78
C THR A 301 -18.81 13.30 1.73
N ARG A 302 -18.16 13.52 0.59
CA ARG A 302 -17.98 12.48 -0.44
C ARG A 302 -16.89 11.50 -0.03
N LEU A 303 -17.23 10.22 -0.02
CA LEU A 303 -16.29 9.15 0.30
C LEU A 303 -16.06 8.25 -0.90
N TYR A 304 -14.80 7.91 -1.15
CA TYR A 304 -14.44 6.78 -2.02
C TYR A 304 -14.05 5.58 -1.14
N LEU A 305 -14.82 4.49 -1.25
CA LEU A 305 -14.59 3.26 -0.50
C LEU A 305 -13.58 2.36 -1.22
N ALA A 306 -12.34 2.37 -0.75
CA ALA A 306 -11.31 1.42 -1.14
C ALA A 306 -11.44 0.13 -0.31
N SER A 307 -12.11 -0.87 -0.90
CA SER A 307 -12.28 -2.19 -0.29
C SER A 307 -12.35 -3.29 -1.36
N HIS A 308 -12.04 -4.52 -0.96
CA HIS A 308 -12.31 -5.70 -1.78
C HIS A 308 -13.71 -6.25 -1.45
N LYS A 309 -13.84 -7.16 -0.48
CA LYS A 309 -15.13 -7.72 -0.07
C LYS A 309 -15.31 -7.54 1.43
N VAL A 310 -16.13 -6.56 1.79
CA VAL A 310 -16.48 -6.27 3.18
C VAL A 310 -17.05 -7.52 3.84
N TYR A 311 -16.39 -7.96 4.91
CA TYR A 311 -16.83 -9.07 5.73
C TYR A 311 -18.14 -8.70 6.43
N GLY A 312 -19.12 -9.61 6.39
CA GLY A 312 -20.50 -9.34 6.80
C GLY A 312 -21.36 -8.63 5.75
N GLY A 313 -20.78 -8.17 4.63
CA GLY A 313 -21.51 -7.65 3.47
C GLY A 313 -22.38 -6.43 3.77
N GLU A 314 -23.56 -6.39 3.14
CA GLU A 314 -24.49 -5.25 3.24
C GLU A 314 -24.91 -4.94 4.68
N ALA A 315 -25.06 -5.97 5.53
CA ALA A 315 -25.43 -5.78 6.93
C ALA A 315 -24.45 -4.85 7.68
N ARG A 316 -23.15 -5.00 7.42
CA ARG A 316 -22.10 -4.17 8.04
C ARG A 316 -21.95 -2.81 7.39
N ILE A 317 -21.94 -2.75 6.05
CA ILE A 317 -21.67 -1.49 5.34
C ILE A 317 -22.86 -0.52 5.38
N SER A 318 -24.08 -1.01 5.62
CA SER A 318 -25.30 -0.19 5.59
C SER A 318 -25.27 0.97 6.60
N THR A 319 -24.73 0.76 7.79
CA THR A 319 -24.59 1.81 8.82
C THR A 319 -23.67 2.92 8.35
N LEU A 320 -22.51 2.57 7.78
CA LEU A 320 -21.57 3.55 7.24
C LEU A 320 -22.20 4.35 6.09
N ARG A 321 -22.95 3.69 5.20
CA ARG A 321 -23.66 4.36 4.09
C ARG A 321 -24.79 5.28 4.56
N LYS A 322 -25.43 5.00 5.70
CA LYS A 322 -26.42 5.90 6.30
C LYS A 322 -25.79 7.19 6.84
N LEU A 323 -24.60 7.07 7.45
CA LEU A 323 -23.84 8.24 7.94
C LEU A 323 -23.25 9.06 6.78
N PHE A 324 -22.78 8.38 5.74
CA PHE A 324 -22.13 8.97 4.57
C PHE A 324 -22.83 8.52 3.27
N PRO A 325 -23.96 9.15 2.90
CA PRO A 325 -24.77 8.74 1.75
C PRO A 325 -24.09 8.99 0.40
N LEU A 326 -23.11 9.90 0.33
CA LEU A 326 -22.29 10.18 -0.85
C LEU A 326 -21.06 9.25 -0.95
N MET A 327 -21.15 8.06 -0.36
CA MET A 327 -20.10 7.05 -0.44
C MET A 327 -20.24 6.24 -1.72
N GLU A 328 -19.19 6.27 -2.54
CA GLU A 328 -19.09 5.60 -3.82
C GLU A 328 -17.88 4.65 -3.84
N ASP A 329 -17.87 3.72 -4.78
CA ASP A 329 -16.73 2.82 -5.00
C ASP A 329 -16.40 2.74 -6.50
N LYS A 330 -15.30 2.07 -6.83
CA LYS A 330 -14.92 1.80 -8.22
C LYS A 330 -16.03 1.17 -9.08
N LYS A 331 -16.94 0.38 -8.49
CA LYS A 331 -18.03 -0.28 -9.22
C LYS A 331 -19.18 0.69 -9.48
N SER A 332 -19.47 1.62 -8.58
CA SER A 332 -20.50 2.64 -8.79
C SER A 332 -20.04 3.75 -9.72
N LEU A 333 -18.73 4.07 -9.71
CA LEU A 333 -18.15 5.19 -10.46
C LEU A 333 -17.67 4.83 -11.88
N ALA A 334 -17.59 3.55 -12.24
CA ALA A 334 -17.15 3.12 -13.56
C ALA A 334 -18.04 2.04 -14.16
N SER A 335 -18.21 2.14 -15.47
CA SER A 335 -18.93 1.17 -16.29
C SER A 335 -18.29 -0.23 -16.24
N SER A 336 -18.97 -1.23 -16.80
CA SER A 336 -18.40 -2.57 -16.89
C SER A 336 -17.26 -2.63 -17.92
N GLU A 337 -17.35 -1.80 -18.96
CA GLU A 337 -16.42 -1.67 -20.07
C GLU A 337 -15.09 -1.05 -19.59
N GLU A 338 -15.16 0.06 -18.85
CA GLU A 338 -13.98 0.70 -18.25
C GLU A 338 -13.25 -0.23 -17.27
N ARG A 339 -13.98 -1.11 -16.60
CA ARG A 339 -13.42 -2.07 -15.64
C ARG A 339 -12.99 -3.40 -16.27
N ALA A 340 -13.16 -3.59 -17.58
CA ALA A 340 -12.90 -4.87 -18.24
C ALA A 340 -11.45 -5.35 -18.04
N GLN A 341 -10.48 -4.44 -18.10
CA GLN A 341 -9.05 -4.78 -18.00
C GLN A 341 -8.58 -5.12 -16.57
N ILE A 342 -9.34 -4.70 -15.55
CA ILE A 342 -9.03 -4.99 -14.13
C ILE A 342 -9.94 -6.05 -13.52
N LYS A 343 -10.96 -6.51 -14.26
CA LYS A 343 -11.98 -7.43 -13.76
C LYS A 343 -11.35 -8.76 -13.37
N GLY A 344 -11.63 -9.23 -12.15
CA GLY A 344 -11.12 -10.49 -11.63
C GLY A 344 -9.65 -10.46 -11.20
N LYS A 345 -8.96 -9.33 -11.37
CA LYS A 345 -7.55 -9.13 -10.97
C LYS A 345 -7.49 -8.28 -9.69
N ALA A 346 -7.44 -8.94 -8.53
CA ALA A 346 -7.37 -8.31 -7.21
C ALA A 346 -6.22 -7.29 -7.07
N SER A 347 -5.05 -7.57 -7.64
CA SER A 347 -3.89 -6.67 -7.66
C SER A 347 -4.18 -5.41 -8.46
N LEU A 348 -4.82 -5.51 -9.63
CA LEU A 348 -5.16 -4.33 -10.44
C LEU A 348 -6.28 -3.51 -9.79
N LEU A 349 -7.26 -4.17 -9.17
CA LEU A 349 -8.29 -3.50 -8.36
C LEU A 349 -7.66 -2.71 -7.20
N ALA A 350 -6.70 -3.31 -6.48
CA ALA A 350 -5.97 -2.65 -5.41
C ALA A 350 -5.06 -1.51 -5.93
N ALA A 351 -4.52 -1.63 -7.14
CA ALA A 351 -3.73 -0.58 -7.78
C ALA A 351 -4.57 0.65 -8.14
N VAL A 352 -5.81 0.46 -8.63
CA VAL A 352 -6.76 1.56 -8.83
C VAL A 352 -7.10 2.24 -7.50
N ASP A 353 -7.44 1.44 -6.47
CA ASP A 353 -7.72 1.97 -5.13
C ASP A 353 -6.51 2.75 -4.55
N TYR A 354 -5.28 2.29 -4.82
CA TYR A 354 -4.06 2.99 -4.45
C TYR A 354 -3.92 4.31 -5.20
N TYR A 355 -4.16 4.30 -6.51
CA TYR A 355 -4.03 5.48 -7.35
C TYR A 355 -5.01 6.58 -6.92
N VAL A 356 -6.28 6.23 -6.70
CA VAL A 356 -7.30 7.17 -6.19
C VAL A 356 -6.93 7.67 -4.79
N GLY A 357 -6.47 6.76 -3.90
CA GLY A 357 -5.99 7.11 -2.55
C GLY A 357 -4.77 8.04 -2.51
N MET A 358 -3.91 8.00 -3.52
CA MET A 358 -2.77 8.91 -3.63
C MET A 358 -3.22 10.32 -4.03
N HIS A 359 -4.26 10.44 -4.87
CA HIS A 359 -4.76 11.72 -5.40
C HIS A 359 -5.92 12.35 -4.62
N SER A 360 -6.43 11.70 -3.56
CA SER A 360 -7.50 12.25 -2.73
C SER A 360 -7.04 13.40 -1.84
N ASP A 361 -7.96 14.29 -1.43
CA ASP A 361 -7.67 15.35 -0.45
C ASP A 361 -7.24 14.76 0.89
N ILE A 362 -7.95 13.73 1.35
CA ILE A 362 -7.68 13.04 2.61
C ILE A 362 -7.72 11.54 2.38
N PHE A 363 -6.70 10.85 2.89
CA PHE A 363 -6.70 9.39 2.98
C PHE A 363 -6.83 8.96 4.45
N ILE A 364 -7.67 7.95 4.71
CA ILE A 364 -7.81 7.31 6.01
C ILE A 364 -7.97 5.80 5.83
N SER A 365 -7.45 5.01 6.77
CA SER A 365 -7.55 3.55 6.73
C SER A 365 -8.05 3.01 8.05
N ALA A 366 -9.05 2.14 8.01
CA ALA A 366 -9.61 1.46 9.18
C ALA A 366 -8.71 0.33 9.73
N SER A 367 -7.56 0.08 9.10
CA SER A 367 -6.57 -0.89 9.58
C SER A 367 -5.14 -0.46 9.24
N PRO A 368 -4.14 -0.70 10.12
CA PRO A 368 -2.73 -0.43 9.86
C PRO A 368 -2.06 -1.54 9.01
N GLY A 369 -2.64 -1.86 7.84
CA GLY A 369 -2.14 -2.89 6.92
C GLY A 369 -1.10 -2.41 5.89
N ASN A 370 -0.75 -3.30 4.96
CA ASN A 370 0.29 -3.01 3.94
C ASN A 370 -0.06 -1.82 3.03
N MET A 371 -1.31 -1.73 2.56
CA MET A 371 -1.75 -0.59 1.75
C MET A 371 -1.77 0.72 2.54
N HIS A 372 -2.19 0.68 3.80
CA HIS A 372 -2.11 1.84 4.70
C HIS A 372 -0.68 2.34 4.80
N ASN A 373 0.27 1.45 5.10
CA ASN A 373 1.67 1.81 5.27
C ASN A 373 2.28 2.39 3.98
N ALA A 374 1.97 1.79 2.83
CA ALA A 374 2.45 2.26 1.53
C ALA A 374 1.87 3.63 1.13
N LEU A 375 0.56 3.86 1.36
CA LEU A 375 -0.06 5.15 1.08
C LEU A 375 0.34 6.24 2.08
N VAL A 376 0.50 5.91 3.37
CA VAL A 376 1.03 6.85 4.37
C VAL A 376 2.40 7.36 3.92
N GLY A 377 3.33 6.47 3.58
CA GLY A 377 4.67 6.90 3.17
C GLY A 377 4.67 7.71 1.88
N HIS A 378 3.90 7.28 0.86
CA HIS A 378 3.83 8.00 -0.42
C HIS A 378 3.17 9.37 -0.28
N ARG A 379 2.07 9.47 0.46
CA ARG A 379 1.41 10.75 0.74
C ARG A 379 2.31 11.66 1.59
N THR A 380 3.03 11.13 2.58
CA THR A 380 4.03 11.90 3.34
C THR A 380 5.15 12.43 2.43
N PHE A 381 5.68 11.62 1.51
CA PHE A 381 6.70 12.03 0.54
C PHE A 381 6.21 13.19 -0.36
N LYS A 382 4.91 13.29 -0.60
CA LYS A 382 4.26 14.37 -1.37
C LYS A 382 3.66 15.50 -0.51
N ASN A 383 3.90 15.49 0.81
CA ASN A 383 3.29 16.41 1.79
C ASN A 383 1.74 16.47 1.71
N LEU A 384 1.10 15.31 1.52
CA LEU A 384 -0.36 15.17 1.41
C LEU A 384 -1.00 14.71 2.73
N LYS A 385 -2.20 15.21 3.01
CA LYS A 385 -2.94 14.95 4.26
C LYS A 385 -3.36 13.48 4.37
N THR A 386 -3.03 12.85 5.49
CA THR A 386 -3.37 11.45 5.77
C THR A 386 -3.75 11.29 7.23
N ILE A 387 -5.01 10.98 7.50
CA ILE A 387 -5.46 10.72 8.86
C ILE A 387 -5.07 9.28 9.21
N ARG A 388 -4.22 9.14 10.24
CA ARG A 388 -3.79 7.84 10.77
C ARG A 388 -4.56 7.57 12.05
N PRO A 389 -5.56 6.67 12.04
CA PRO A 389 -6.32 6.39 13.25
C PRO A 389 -5.42 5.99 14.42
N ASN A 390 -5.75 6.50 15.60
CA ASN A 390 -5.13 6.08 16.85
C ASN A 390 -5.85 4.82 17.34
N MET A 391 -5.49 3.68 16.76
CA MET A 391 -6.20 2.42 16.96
C MET A 391 -6.27 1.99 18.44
N ALA A 392 -5.21 2.24 19.22
CA ALA A 392 -5.18 1.90 20.65
C ALA A 392 -6.14 2.79 21.46
N LEU A 393 -6.14 4.10 21.20
CA LEU A 393 -7.09 5.03 21.81
C LEU A 393 -8.53 4.64 21.44
N LEU A 394 -8.80 4.41 20.16
CA LEU A 394 -10.13 4.03 19.68
C LEU A 394 -10.60 2.71 20.30
N GLY A 395 -9.71 1.74 20.46
CA GLY A 395 -10.00 0.50 21.17
C GLY A 395 -10.52 0.75 22.59
N GLN A 396 -9.85 1.64 23.35
CA GLN A 396 -10.27 2.01 24.70
C GLN A 396 -11.61 2.77 24.71
N LEU A 397 -11.78 3.71 23.77
CA LEU A 397 -13.03 4.48 23.66
C LEU A 397 -14.23 3.59 23.34
N PHE A 398 -14.09 2.63 22.40
CA PHE A 398 -15.19 1.74 22.03
C PHE A 398 -15.52 0.68 23.09
N LEU A 399 -14.57 0.35 23.98
CA LEU A 399 -14.84 -0.52 25.13
C LEU A 399 -15.61 0.21 26.25
N ASN A 400 -15.53 1.54 26.31
CA ASN A 400 -16.20 2.33 27.32
C ASN A 400 -17.68 2.61 26.94
N LYS A 401 -18.59 1.92 27.64
CA LYS A 401 -20.04 1.99 27.39
C LYS A 401 -20.74 3.20 28.03
N SER A 402 -20.05 3.98 28.86
CA SER A 402 -20.63 5.14 29.56
C SER A 402 -20.24 6.48 28.94
N LEU A 403 -19.46 6.49 27.86
CA LEU A 403 -19.07 7.73 27.17
C LEU A 403 -20.25 8.41 26.51
N THR A 404 -20.39 9.71 26.75
CA THR A 404 -21.26 10.57 25.95
C THR A 404 -20.62 10.87 24.59
N TRP A 405 -21.42 11.30 23.61
CA TRP A 405 -20.90 11.70 22.29
C TRP A 405 -19.87 12.83 22.39
N SER A 406 -20.12 13.84 23.24
CA SER A 406 -19.22 14.98 23.39
C SER A 406 -17.84 14.55 23.94
N GLU A 407 -17.81 13.62 24.89
CA GLU A 407 -16.55 13.09 25.44
C GLU A 407 -15.80 12.23 24.42
N PHE A 408 -16.52 11.40 23.65
CA PHE A 408 -15.96 10.62 22.56
C PHE A 408 -15.34 11.53 21.49
N GLU A 409 -16.10 12.54 21.03
CA GLU A 409 -15.66 13.51 20.02
C GLU A 409 -14.41 14.25 20.49
N GLN A 410 -14.41 14.79 21.71
CA GLN A 410 -13.25 15.50 22.26
C GLN A 410 -12.01 14.60 22.34
N SER A 411 -12.17 13.35 22.79
CA SER A 411 -11.08 12.37 22.87
C SER A 411 -10.53 12.02 21.49
N VAL A 412 -11.40 11.87 20.49
CA VAL A 412 -11.01 11.60 19.10
C VAL A 412 -10.24 12.77 18.53
N VAL A 413 -10.76 13.99 18.64
CA VAL A 413 -10.11 15.20 18.10
C VAL A 413 -8.72 15.38 18.71
N GLU A 414 -8.60 15.30 20.04
CA GLU A 414 -7.31 15.45 20.72
C GLU A 414 -6.34 14.31 20.34
N GLY A 415 -6.83 13.07 20.32
CA GLY A 415 -6.05 11.89 19.96
C GLY A 415 -5.51 11.85 18.53
N HIS A 416 -6.04 12.69 17.63
CA HIS A 416 -5.69 12.73 16.21
C HIS A 416 -5.04 14.05 15.75
N LYS A 417 -4.90 15.06 16.62
CA LYS A 417 -4.28 16.36 16.31
C LYS A 417 -2.94 16.25 15.57
N ASN A 418 -2.06 15.35 16.02
CA ASN A 418 -0.73 15.11 15.44
C ASN A 418 -0.66 13.83 14.56
N ARG A 419 -1.79 13.43 13.97
CA ARG A 419 -1.93 12.20 13.17
C ARG A 419 -2.59 12.46 11.82
N GLN A 420 -2.37 13.63 11.23
CA GLN A 420 -3.00 14.08 9.98
C GLN A 420 -2.06 14.06 8.77
N GLY A 421 -0.87 13.48 8.90
CA GLY A 421 0.13 13.41 7.83
C GLY A 421 1.39 14.20 8.14
N GLN A 422 1.55 14.63 9.41
CA GLN A 422 2.79 15.24 9.85
C GLN A 422 3.97 14.29 9.65
N ILE A 423 5.09 14.83 9.17
CA ILE A 423 6.32 14.11 8.92
C ILE A 423 6.87 13.61 10.25
N ARG A 424 7.30 12.35 10.25
CA ARG A 424 7.94 11.70 11.39
C ARG A 424 9.25 11.12 10.92
N LEU A 425 10.33 11.44 11.64
CA LEU A 425 11.61 10.79 11.43
C LEU A 425 11.48 9.29 11.67
N ARG A 426 12.01 8.52 10.73
CA ARG A 426 12.08 7.07 10.80
C ARG A 426 12.90 6.67 12.02
N LYS A 427 12.33 5.79 12.85
CA LYS A 427 13.04 5.16 13.97
C LYS A 427 13.72 3.88 13.51
N HIS A 428 14.68 3.42 14.30
CA HIS A 428 15.35 2.13 14.09
C HIS A 428 14.31 0.99 13.84
N LYS A 429 14.60 0.11 12.88
CA LYS A 429 13.74 -0.99 12.40
C LYS A 429 12.44 -0.58 11.70
N GLN A 430 12.14 0.71 11.60
CA GLN A 430 10.97 1.15 10.84
C GLN A 430 11.27 1.15 9.34
N SER A 431 10.25 0.83 8.54
CA SER A 431 10.31 0.84 7.09
C SER A 431 10.47 2.26 6.54
N ILE A 432 11.46 2.44 5.66
CA ILE A 432 11.64 3.67 4.85
C ILE A 432 10.43 3.95 3.95
N TYR A 433 9.69 2.91 3.57
CA TYR A 433 8.51 3.04 2.69
C TYR A 433 7.28 3.59 3.42
N THR A 434 7.27 3.55 4.76
CA THR A 434 6.20 4.11 5.60
C THR A 434 6.63 5.45 6.21
N TYR A 435 7.91 5.59 6.54
CA TYR A 435 8.51 6.78 7.14
C TYR A 435 9.66 7.25 6.26
N PRO A 436 9.38 8.11 5.25
CA PRO A 436 10.37 8.47 4.23
C PRO A 436 11.46 9.43 4.72
N ALA A 437 11.31 10.12 5.85
CA ALA A 437 12.33 11.03 6.35
C ALA A 437 13.26 10.34 7.38
N PRO A 438 14.59 10.56 7.34
CA PRO A 438 15.31 11.47 6.44
C PRO A 438 15.81 10.84 5.14
N GLU A 439 15.67 9.52 4.92
CA GLU A 439 16.39 8.86 3.83
C GLU A 439 15.89 9.21 2.42
N CYS A 440 14.59 9.47 2.28
CA CYS A 440 13.92 9.80 1.02
C CYS A 440 13.59 11.28 0.90
N MET A 441 13.83 12.09 1.93
CA MET A 441 13.42 13.50 1.98
C MET A 441 14.58 14.38 2.47
N CYS A 442 14.65 15.59 1.94
CA CYS A 442 15.68 16.56 2.28
C CYS A 442 15.03 17.78 2.94
N HIS A 443 15.80 18.51 3.75
CA HIS A 443 15.34 19.79 4.27
C HIS A 443 15.18 20.79 3.12
N ALA A 444 14.03 21.48 3.10
CA ALA A 444 13.64 22.46 2.08
C ALA A 444 14.24 23.85 2.35
#